data_AF-A0A2E7JJY0-F1
#
_entry.id   AF-A0A2E7JJY0-F1
#
_cell.length_a   1.000
_cell.length_b   1.000
_cell.length_c   1.000
_cell.angle_alpha   90.00
_cell.angle_beta   90.00
_cell.angle_gamma   90.00
#
_symmetry.space_group_name_H-M   'P 1'
#
loop_
_entity.id
_entity.type
_entity.pdbx_description
1 polymer ?
#
loop_
_entity_poly.entity_id
_entity_poly.type
_entity_poly.pdbx_seq_one_letter_code
_entity_poly.pdbx_strand_id
1 'polypeptide(L)'
;MPQIYNVTYIGSGAFSANGDNDVVLKIRDNAGGMYINSIFTDFAGEAVDIEDLESGEDSRARLEAGDLRLANNIWWGFGAGEDLASIAPDQFVADYLAANDNRIADPLLIGISRDRDRGLDPRPQADSPAWTGMATTPEDGFYSQVDYVGAFGRSLWTSGWTFLSEAGIMPT
;
A
#
# COMPACT_ATOMS: atom_id res chain seq x y z
N MET A 1 9.72 16.85 -1.80
CA MET A 1 8.45 16.15 -1.51
C MET A 1 8.75 14.85 -0.81
N PRO A 2 7.88 14.35 0.09
CA PRO A 2 8.14 13.10 0.81
C PRO A 2 8.23 11.92 -0.17
N GLN A 3 9.22 11.07 0.04
CA GLN A 3 9.43 9.83 -0.72
C GLN A 3 9.27 8.64 0.22
N ILE A 4 8.31 7.79 -0.07
CA ILE A 4 7.95 6.63 0.75
C ILE A 4 8.11 5.40 -0.12
N TYR A 5 9.05 4.55 0.27
CA TYR A 5 9.32 3.28 -0.38
C TYR A 5 8.99 2.14 0.58
N ASN A 6 8.51 1.02 0.04
CA ASN A 6 8.46 -0.23 0.77
C ASN A 6 7.63 -0.19 2.05
N VAL A 7 6.41 0.37 2.00
CA VAL A 7 5.45 0.28 3.11
C VAL A 7 4.45 -0.86 2.90
N THR A 8 3.90 -1.38 3.99
CA THR A 8 2.79 -2.34 3.96
C THR A 8 1.68 -1.83 4.86
N TYR A 9 0.55 -1.47 4.28
CA TYR A 9 -0.66 -1.05 5.01
C TYR A 9 -1.70 -2.16 4.92
N ILE A 10 -2.25 -2.54 6.08
CA ILE A 10 -3.25 -3.59 6.20
C ILE A 10 -4.47 -2.94 6.89
N GLY A 11 -5.60 -2.89 6.21
CA GLY A 11 -6.85 -2.34 6.73
C GLY A 11 -7.48 -3.23 7.79
N SER A 12 -8.75 -3.02 8.15
CA SER A 12 -9.47 -3.84 9.14
C SER A 12 -10.28 -5.00 8.54
N GLY A 13 -10.11 -5.32 7.25
CA GLY A 13 -10.86 -6.35 6.53
C GLY A 13 -11.60 -5.80 5.31
N ALA A 14 -11.54 -6.49 4.17
CA ALA A 14 -12.36 -6.17 2.98
C ALA A 14 -13.88 -6.16 3.24
N PHE A 15 -14.32 -6.95 4.21
CA PHE A 15 -15.73 -7.03 4.66
C PHE A 15 -15.93 -6.42 6.05
N SER A 16 -14.99 -5.60 6.52
CA SER A 16 -15.10 -4.96 7.83
C SER A 16 -16.32 -4.05 7.87
N ALA A 17 -17.07 -4.09 8.96
CA ALA A 17 -18.16 -3.13 9.22
C ALA A 17 -17.64 -1.79 9.78
N ASN A 18 -16.31 -1.62 9.90
CA ASN A 18 -15.70 -0.38 10.33
C ASN A 18 -15.82 0.67 9.22
N GLY A 19 -16.62 1.72 9.47
CA GLY A 19 -16.85 2.80 8.52
C GLY A 19 -15.61 3.65 8.21
N ASP A 20 -14.58 3.57 9.06
CA ASP A 20 -13.32 4.30 8.87
C ASP A 20 -12.27 3.48 8.08
N ASN A 21 -12.63 2.30 7.57
CA ASN A 21 -11.79 1.46 6.71
C ASN A 21 -12.09 1.72 5.23
N ASP A 22 -12.35 2.99 4.89
CA ASP A 22 -13.01 3.44 3.65
C ASP A 22 -12.04 3.84 2.54
N VAL A 23 -10.93 4.51 2.82
CA VAL A 23 -9.92 4.92 1.82
C VAL A 23 -8.51 4.77 2.37
N VAL A 24 -7.58 4.20 1.59
CA VAL A 24 -6.18 4.03 2.01
C VAL A 24 -5.38 5.31 1.85
N LEU A 25 -5.38 5.86 0.63
CA LEU A 25 -4.67 7.07 0.27
C LEU A 25 -5.67 8.12 -0.19
N LYS A 26 -6.03 9.05 0.71
CA LYS A 26 -6.82 10.23 0.39
C LYS A 26 -5.90 11.44 0.29
N ILE A 27 -5.68 11.95 -0.92
CA ILE A 27 -4.68 12.98 -1.22
C ILE A 27 -5.39 14.24 -1.70
N ARG A 28 -5.30 15.31 -0.89
CA ARG A 28 -6.09 16.54 -1.04
C ARG A 28 -5.27 17.78 -0.76
N ASP A 29 -5.84 18.95 -1.02
CA ASP A 29 -5.29 20.26 -0.67
C ASP A 29 -3.93 20.50 -1.33
N ASN A 30 -3.84 20.22 -2.63
CA ASN A 30 -2.63 20.42 -3.42
C ASN A 30 -1.42 19.58 -2.93
N ALA A 31 -1.71 18.46 -2.25
CA ALA A 31 -0.68 17.58 -1.72
C ALA A 31 -0.02 16.75 -2.82
N GLY A 32 1.23 16.39 -2.57
CA GLY A 32 1.87 15.31 -3.30
C GLY A 32 2.85 14.55 -2.43
N GLY A 33 3.61 13.67 -3.05
CA GLY A 33 4.50 12.73 -2.38
C GLY A 33 4.62 11.48 -3.21
N MET A 34 5.41 10.51 -2.76
CA MET A 34 5.61 9.28 -3.51
C MET A 34 5.36 8.07 -2.63
N TYR A 35 4.58 7.11 -3.14
CA TYR A 35 4.48 5.75 -2.61
C TYR A 35 4.92 4.77 -3.70
N ILE A 36 6.07 4.14 -3.49
CA ILE A 36 6.70 3.26 -4.47
C ILE A 36 7.04 1.92 -3.81
N ASN A 37 6.95 0.81 -4.54
CA ASN A 37 7.25 -0.54 -4.05
C ASN A 37 6.47 -0.91 -2.77
N SER A 38 5.21 -0.51 -2.65
CA SER A 38 4.42 -0.68 -1.43
C SER A 38 3.28 -1.69 -1.60
N ILE A 39 2.76 -2.20 -0.48
CA ILE A 39 1.62 -3.12 -0.43
C ILE A 39 0.49 -2.44 0.34
N PHE A 40 -0.71 -2.44 -0.24
CA PHE A 40 -1.92 -1.96 0.41
C PHE A 40 -2.99 -3.06 0.31
N THR A 41 -3.50 -3.52 1.45
CA THR A 41 -4.40 -4.67 1.46
C THR A 41 -5.45 -4.65 2.57
N ASP A 42 -6.55 -5.37 2.35
CA ASP A 42 -7.59 -5.69 3.34
C ASP A 42 -8.37 -4.46 3.87
N PHE A 43 -8.74 -3.54 2.97
CA PHE A 43 -9.56 -2.36 3.25
C PHE A 43 -11.01 -2.54 2.75
N ALA A 44 -11.99 -1.97 3.46
CA ALA A 44 -13.40 -2.20 3.16
C ALA A 44 -13.91 -1.32 2.00
N GLY A 45 -13.30 -0.15 1.79
CA GLY A 45 -13.64 0.72 0.67
C GLY A 45 -12.58 0.71 -0.43
N GLU A 46 -12.29 1.88 -0.96
CA GLU A 46 -11.41 2.11 -2.11
C GLU A 46 -9.95 2.29 -1.69
N ALA A 47 -9.04 2.25 -2.66
CA ALA A 47 -7.61 2.38 -2.42
C ALA A 47 -7.14 3.84 -2.49
N VAL A 48 -7.53 4.57 -3.52
CA VAL A 48 -6.93 5.87 -3.84
C VAL A 48 -8.01 6.88 -4.24
N ASP A 49 -8.02 8.00 -3.53
CA ASP A 49 -8.83 9.20 -3.82
C ASP A 49 -7.87 10.40 -3.97
N ILE A 50 -7.88 11.02 -5.15
CA ILE A 50 -7.03 12.19 -5.48
C ILE A 50 -7.94 13.34 -5.85
N GLU A 51 -7.84 14.43 -5.10
CA GLU A 51 -8.65 15.62 -5.35
C GLU A 51 -8.40 16.26 -6.72
N ASP A 52 -9.50 16.50 -7.42
CA ASP A 52 -9.61 17.22 -8.69
C ASP A 52 -10.64 18.36 -8.52
N LEU A 53 -10.17 19.61 -8.59
CA LEU A 53 -11.01 20.79 -8.39
C LEU A 53 -11.29 21.49 -9.72
N GLU A 54 -12.49 22.05 -9.89
CA GLU A 54 -12.84 22.84 -11.09
C GLU A 54 -11.95 24.08 -11.27
N SER A 55 -11.37 24.60 -10.18
CA SER A 55 -10.45 25.72 -10.20
C SER A 55 -9.54 25.75 -8.97
N GLY A 56 -8.33 26.27 -9.13
CA GLY A 56 -7.33 26.35 -8.07
C GLY A 56 -6.22 25.31 -8.26
N GLU A 57 -5.36 25.20 -7.25
CA GLU A 57 -4.34 24.15 -7.20
C GLU A 57 -4.93 22.93 -6.48
N ASP A 58 -4.70 21.73 -7.01
CA ASP A 58 -5.21 20.48 -6.46
C ASP A 58 -4.17 19.35 -6.54
N SER A 59 -4.53 18.17 -6.03
CA SER A 59 -3.60 17.04 -5.98
C SER A 59 -3.48 16.34 -7.33
N ARG A 60 -4.51 16.43 -8.19
CA ARG A 60 -4.42 15.99 -9.58
C ARG A 60 -3.34 16.74 -10.35
N ALA A 61 -3.25 18.07 -10.20
CA ALA A 61 -2.18 18.86 -10.81
C ALA A 61 -0.79 18.42 -10.35
N ARG A 62 -0.64 17.98 -9.09
CA ARG A 62 0.61 17.37 -8.60
C ARG A 62 0.88 16.02 -9.23
N LEU A 63 -0.14 15.20 -9.46
CA LEU A 63 -0.02 13.92 -10.17
C LEU A 63 0.49 14.15 -11.60
N GLU A 64 -0.13 15.09 -12.32
CA GLU A 64 0.21 15.45 -13.70
C GLU A 64 1.60 16.10 -13.82
N ALA A 65 2.03 16.85 -12.80
CA ALA A 65 3.37 17.43 -12.71
C ALA A 65 4.47 16.40 -12.35
N GLY A 66 4.10 15.18 -11.94
CA GLY A 66 5.04 14.15 -11.44
C GLY A 66 5.50 14.37 -10.00
N ASP A 67 4.90 15.34 -9.31
CA ASP A 67 5.13 15.68 -7.92
C ASP A 67 4.44 14.65 -7.00
N LEU A 68 3.25 14.17 -7.37
CA LEU A 68 2.59 13.01 -6.76
C LEU A 68 2.87 11.76 -7.60
N ARG A 69 3.33 10.67 -6.96
CA ARG A 69 3.65 9.42 -7.65
C ARG A 69 3.23 8.17 -6.87
N LEU A 70 2.45 7.31 -7.52
CA LEU A 70 2.08 5.99 -7.03
C LEU A 70 2.56 4.95 -8.06
N ALA A 71 3.62 4.20 -7.77
CA ALA A 71 4.22 3.29 -8.75
C ALA A 71 4.73 1.98 -8.17
N ASN A 72 4.69 0.90 -8.95
CA ASN A 72 5.21 -0.42 -8.56
C ASN A 72 4.57 -1.00 -7.27
N ASN A 73 3.35 -0.56 -6.94
CA ASN A 73 2.66 -1.01 -5.74
C ASN A 73 1.76 -2.23 -6.02
N ILE A 74 1.52 -3.02 -4.98
CA ILE A 74 0.53 -4.09 -4.96
C ILE A 74 -0.72 -3.62 -4.22
N TRP A 75 -1.87 -3.86 -4.84
CA TRP A 75 -3.19 -3.58 -4.29
C TRP A 75 -3.99 -4.89 -4.22
N TRP A 76 -4.59 -5.21 -3.07
CA TRP A 76 -5.34 -6.45 -2.91
C TRP A 76 -6.44 -6.38 -1.83
N GLY A 77 -7.49 -7.20 -1.98
CA GLY A 77 -8.47 -7.41 -0.91
C GLY A 77 -9.20 -6.13 -0.53
N PHE A 78 -9.78 -5.44 -1.51
CA PHE A 78 -10.59 -4.26 -1.30
C PHE A 78 -12.08 -4.61 -1.35
N GLY A 79 -12.87 -4.09 -0.42
CA GLY A 79 -14.32 -4.26 -0.45
C GLY A 79 -14.99 -3.49 -1.61
N ALA A 80 -14.32 -2.48 -2.16
CA ALA A 80 -14.77 -1.77 -3.37
C ALA A 80 -14.68 -2.62 -4.66
N GLY A 81 -13.76 -3.61 -4.73
CA GLY A 81 -13.65 -4.53 -5.85
C GLY A 81 -12.25 -5.11 -6.08
N GLU A 82 -12.08 -5.79 -7.21
CA GLU A 82 -10.90 -6.62 -7.54
C GLU A 82 -10.09 -6.08 -8.73
N ASP A 83 -10.37 -4.87 -9.21
CA ASP A 83 -9.63 -4.24 -10.31
C ASP A 83 -9.28 -2.77 -10.01
N LEU A 84 -8.32 -2.20 -10.74
CA LEU A 84 -7.88 -0.82 -10.52
C LEU A 84 -9.01 0.20 -10.68
N ALA A 85 -9.97 -0.05 -11.58
CA ALA A 85 -11.09 0.85 -11.81
C ALA A 85 -12.11 0.81 -10.65
N SER A 86 -12.23 -0.33 -9.97
CA SER A 86 -13.11 -0.48 -8.81
C SER A 86 -12.52 0.13 -7.52
N ILE A 87 -11.19 0.16 -7.38
CA ILE A 87 -10.51 0.69 -6.18
C ILE A 87 -10.04 2.14 -6.33
N ALA A 88 -10.18 2.74 -7.51
CA ALA A 88 -9.89 4.14 -7.77
C ALA A 88 -11.09 4.75 -8.51
N PRO A 89 -12.01 5.43 -7.79
CA PRO A 89 -13.30 5.86 -8.34
C PRO A 89 -13.19 6.76 -9.57
N ASP A 90 -12.17 7.61 -9.59
CA ASP A 90 -11.90 8.49 -10.71
C ASP A 90 -11.07 7.79 -11.78
N GLN A 91 -11.59 7.76 -13.02
CA GLN A 91 -10.95 7.06 -14.13
C GLN A 91 -9.51 7.50 -14.38
N PHE A 92 -9.19 8.79 -14.19
CA PHE A 92 -7.82 9.28 -14.38
C PHE A 92 -6.84 8.66 -13.37
N VAL A 93 -7.29 8.37 -12.15
CA VAL A 93 -6.48 7.70 -11.12
C VAL A 93 -6.28 6.24 -11.50
N ALA A 94 -7.34 5.54 -11.90
CA ALA A 94 -7.24 4.15 -12.35
C ALA A 94 -6.28 4.00 -13.55
N ASP A 95 -6.41 4.89 -14.55
CA ASP A 95 -5.54 4.93 -15.73
C ASP A 95 -4.08 5.23 -15.34
N TYR A 96 -3.87 6.19 -14.43
CA TYR A 96 -2.55 6.51 -13.92
C TYR A 96 -1.91 5.31 -13.22
N LEU A 97 -2.65 4.62 -12.34
CA LEU A 97 -2.14 3.45 -11.64
C LEU A 97 -1.71 2.36 -12.64
N ALA A 98 -2.56 2.05 -13.62
CA ALA A 98 -2.28 1.07 -14.66
C ALA A 98 -1.04 1.44 -15.51
N ALA A 99 -0.80 2.73 -15.74
CA ALA A 99 0.35 3.22 -16.50
C ALA A 99 1.67 3.25 -15.70
N ASN A 100 1.65 3.05 -14.38
CA ASN A 100 2.81 3.20 -13.50
C ASN A 100 3.17 1.90 -12.74
N ASP A 101 3.01 0.76 -13.39
CA ASP A 101 3.39 -0.57 -12.86
C ASP A 101 2.70 -0.95 -11.53
N ASN A 102 1.55 -0.34 -11.23
CA ASN A 102 0.71 -0.82 -10.14
C ASN A 102 -0.04 -2.08 -10.58
N ARG A 103 -0.22 -3.01 -9.65
CA ARG A 103 -0.85 -4.30 -9.95
C ARG A 103 -1.85 -4.71 -8.90
N ILE A 104 -2.95 -5.31 -9.36
CA ILE A 104 -3.80 -6.13 -8.49
C ILE A 104 -3.18 -7.51 -8.40
N ALA A 105 -2.76 -7.92 -7.21
CA ALA A 105 -2.24 -9.25 -6.96
C ALA A 105 -2.29 -9.57 -5.48
N ASP A 106 -2.68 -10.80 -5.11
CA ASP A 106 -2.58 -11.25 -3.72
C ASP A 106 -1.12 -11.17 -3.26
N PRO A 107 -0.76 -10.36 -2.25
CA PRO A 107 0.61 -10.30 -1.75
C PRO A 107 1.06 -11.60 -1.10
N LEU A 108 0.18 -12.59 -0.92
CA LEU A 108 0.46 -13.89 -0.31
C LEU A 108 1.23 -13.70 1.01
N LEU A 109 0.71 -12.86 1.89
CA LEU A 109 1.28 -12.69 3.24
C LEU A 109 1.08 -14.00 4.03
N ILE A 110 2.00 -14.32 4.94
CA ILE A 110 1.91 -15.54 5.76
C ILE A 110 0.65 -15.51 6.63
N GLY A 111 0.30 -14.34 7.19
CA GLY A 111 -0.95 -14.17 7.92
C GLY A 111 -1.26 -12.72 8.28
N ILE A 112 -2.55 -12.39 8.33
CA ILE A 112 -3.05 -11.06 8.71
C ILE A 112 -4.05 -11.13 9.87
N SER A 113 -3.88 -12.11 10.76
CA SER A 113 -4.78 -12.28 11.91
C SER A 113 -4.82 -11.02 12.77
N ARG A 114 -5.97 -10.78 13.40
CA ARG A 114 -6.22 -9.67 14.32
C ARG A 114 -6.46 -10.17 15.74
N ASP A 115 -6.42 -11.48 15.94
CA ASP A 115 -6.61 -12.14 17.21
C ASP A 115 -5.28 -12.36 17.93
N ARG A 116 -5.36 -12.70 19.22
CA ARG A 116 -4.20 -13.09 20.02
C ARG A 116 -3.85 -14.57 19.77
N ASP A 117 -3.51 -14.89 18.54
CA ASP A 117 -3.27 -16.25 18.06
C ASP A 117 -1.89 -16.44 17.42
N ARG A 118 -1.04 -15.40 17.42
CA ARG A 118 0.25 -15.35 16.73
C ARG A 118 0.15 -15.44 15.20
N GLY A 119 -1.02 -15.16 14.64
CA GLY A 119 -1.32 -15.26 13.22
C GLY A 119 -1.10 -13.99 12.41
N LEU A 120 -0.65 -12.88 13.02
CA LEU A 120 -0.22 -11.71 12.26
C LEU A 120 1.25 -11.85 11.85
N ASP A 121 1.47 -12.28 10.62
CA ASP A 121 2.77 -12.41 10.00
C ASP A 121 2.75 -11.77 8.60
N PRO A 122 3.05 -10.46 8.50
CA PRO A 122 2.97 -9.71 7.26
C PRO A 122 4.15 -9.96 6.31
N ARG A 123 4.98 -10.99 6.56
CA ARG A 123 6.00 -11.40 5.61
C ARG A 123 5.38 -12.09 4.40
N PRO A 124 5.90 -11.87 3.19
CA PRO A 124 5.46 -12.60 1.99
C PRO A 124 5.87 -14.08 2.03
N GLN A 125 4.98 -14.96 1.54
CA GLN A 125 5.27 -16.37 1.25
C GLN A 125 6.26 -16.51 0.08
N ALA A 126 6.82 -17.70 -0.11
CA ALA A 126 7.93 -17.93 -1.05
C ALA A 126 7.58 -17.62 -2.53
N ASP A 127 6.32 -17.80 -2.92
CA ASP A 127 5.77 -17.57 -4.26
C ASP A 127 5.04 -16.22 -4.38
N SER A 128 5.14 -15.37 -3.36
CA SER A 128 4.53 -14.04 -3.35
C SER A 128 4.94 -13.19 -4.55
N PRO A 129 4.01 -12.43 -5.16
CA PRO A 129 4.37 -11.43 -6.16
C PRO A 129 5.27 -10.33 -5.62
N ALA A 130 5.35 -10.15 -4.28
CA ALA A 130 6.19 -9.16 -3.63
C ALA A 130 7.69 -9.35 -3.92
N TRP A 131 8.14 -10.51 -4.38
CA TRP A 131 9.55 -10.75 -4.73
C TRP A 131 9.95 -10.24 -6.13
N THR A 132 9.02 -9.65 -6.88
CA THR A 132 9.25 -9.23 -8.28
C THR A 132 8.58 -7.89 -8.57
N GLY A 133 8.95 -7.24 -9.68
CA GLY A 133 8.24 -6.04 -10.18
C GLY A 133 8.50 -4.74 -9.40
N MET A 134 9.49 -4.73 -8.50
CA MET A 134 9.91 -3.54 -7.77
C MET A 134 10.73 -2.58 -8.66
N ALA A 135 10.61 -1.29 -8.42
CA ALA A 135 11.54 -0.27 -8.89
C ALA A 135 12.81 -0.22 -8.03
N THR A 136 13.90 0.30 -8.59
CA THR A 136 15.13 0.58 -7.81
C THR A 136 14.88 1.70 -6.82
N THR A 137 15.30 1.51 -5.56
CA THR A 137 15.34 2.56 -4.54
C THR A 137 16.55 3.49 -4.77
N PRO A 138 16.51 4.78 -4.39
CA PRO A 138 17.66 5.67 -4.54
C PRO A 138 18.93 5.16 -3.86
N GLU A 139 20.08 5.30 -4.53
CA GLU A 139 21.41 5.00 -3.95
C GLU A 139 22.03 6.25 -3.31
N ASP A 140 21.35 6.81 -2.30
CA ASP A 140 21.72 8.07 -1.64
C ASP A 140 22.25 7.90 -0.21
N GLY A 141 22.31 6.65 0.28
CA GLY A 141 22.73 6.31 1.64
C GLY A 141 21.62 6.45 2.69
N PHE A 142 20.44 6.95 2.33
CA PHE A 142 19.25 6.92 3.19
C PHE A 142 18.45 5.63 2.99
N TYR A 143 18.19 5.24 1.74
CA TYR A 143 17.47 4.01 1.45
C TYR A 143 18.38 2.79 1.44
N SER A 144 17.88 1.68 1.99
CA SER A 144 18.51 0.36 1.85
C SER A 144 18.00 -0.32 0.59
N GLN A 145 18.91 -0.90 -0.18
CA GLN A 145 18.57 -1.69 -1.35
C GLN A 145 18.01 -3.05 -0.90
N VAL A 146 16.81 -3.38 -1.34
CA VAL A 146 16.09 -4.62 -1.01
C VAL A 146 15.54 -5.26 -2.28
N ASP A 147 15.20 -6.55 -2.21
CA ASP A 147 14.70 -7.36 -3.34
C ASP A 147 13.21 -7.71 -3.23
N TYR A 148 12.45 -6.91 -2.49
CA TYR A 148 11.02 -7.12 -2.25
C TYR A 148 10.21 -5.82 -2.27
N VAL A 149 8.91 -5.95 -2.55
CA VAL A 149 7.87 -4.93 -2.43
C VAL A 149 7.25 -5.03 -1.03
N GLY A 150 6.92 -3.88 -0.43
CA GLY A 150 6.40 -3.79 0.93
C GLY A 150 7.49 -3.73 1.99
N ALA A 151 7.07 -3.68 3.25
CA ALA A 151 7.94 -3.45 4.40
C ALA A 151 8.67 -4.71 4.90
N PHE A 152 8.27 -5.89 4.44
CA PHE A 152 8.74 -7.16 4.96
C PHE A 152 9.34 -8.02 3.84
N GLY A 153 10.61 -8.36 4.01
CA GLY A 153 11.23 -9.49 3.31
C GLY A 153 11.07 -10.77 4.15
N ARG A 154 12.15 -11.54 4.26
CA ARG A 154 12.16 -12.79 5.06
C ARG A 154 12.20 -12.55 6.59
N SER A 155 12.59 -11.34 7.00
CA SER A 155 12.73 -10.97 8.41
C SER A 155 11.47 -10.29 8.95
N LEU A 156 10.99 -10.75 10.12
CA LEU A 156 9.93 -10.06 10.87
C LEU A 156 10.58 -9.07 11.83
N TRP A 157 11.05 -7.94 11.30
CA TRP A 157 11.82 -6.95 12.06
C TRP A 157 11.03 -6.30 13.21
N THR A 158 9.70 -6.41 13.21
CA THR A 158 8.81 -5.93 14.27
C THR A 158 8.76 -6.85 15.49
N SER A 159 9.28 -8.09 15.40
CA SER A 159 9.31 -9.03 16.52
C SER A 159 10.15 -8.49 17.68
N GLY A 160 9.59 -8.47 18.88
CA GLY A 160 10.18 -7.90 20.10
C GLY A 160 10.11 -6.38 20.22
N TRP A 161 9.63 -5.66 19.20
CA TRP A 161 9.64 -4.18 19.17
C TRP A 161 8.28 -3.52 19.31
N THR A 162 7.20 -4.26 19.06
CA THR A 162 5.85 -3.71 19.04
C THR A 162 4.97 -4.31 20.13
N PHE A 163 3.94 -3.57 20.52
CA PHE A 163 2.88 -4.12 21.38
C PHE A 163 2.25 -5.38 20.76
N LEU A 164 2.13 -5.46 19.44
CA LEU A 164 1.60 -6.66 18.76
C LEU A 164 2.48 -7.89 19.00
N SER A 165 3.79 -7.71 19.11
CA SER A 165 4.72 -8.79 19.46
C SER A 165 4.56 -9.19 20.92
N GLU A 166 4.59 -8.21 21.83
CA GLU A 166 4.43 -8.43 23.28
C GLU A 166 3.09 -9.11 23.63
N ALA A 167 2.02 -8.67 22.98
CA ALA A 167 0.67 -9.17 23.22
C ALA A 167 0.43 -10.58 22.67
N GLY A 168 1.37 -11.17 21.90
CA GLY A 168 1.22 -12.49 21.30
C GLY A 168 0.27 -12.53 20.10
N ILE A 169 0.16 -11.42 19.36
CA ILE A 169 -0.60 -11.33 18.09
C ILE A 169 0.30 -11.73 16.91
N MET A 170 1.60 -11.44 17.00
CA MET A 170 2.60 -11.84 16.00
C MET A 170 3.33 -13.14 16.44
N PRO A 171 3.91 -13.90 15.49
CA PRO A 171 4.78 -15.01 15.82
C PRO A 171 6.05 -14.53 16.55
N THR A 172 6.65 -15.44 17.30
CA THR A 172 7.88 -15.20 18.07
C THR A 172 9.11 -15.28 17.18
#